data_AF-A0AAN9YMR3-F1
#
_entry.id   AF-A0AAN9YMR3-F1
#
_cell.length_a   1.000
_cell.length_b   1.000
_cell.length_c   1.000
_cell.angle_alpha   90.00
_cell.angle_beta   90.00
_cell.angle_gamma   90.00
#
_symmetry.space_group_name_H-M   'P 1'
#
loop_
_entity.id
_entity.type
_entity.pdbx_description
1 polymer ?
#
loop_
_entity_poly.entity_id
_entity_poly.type
_entity_poly.pdbx_seq_one_letter_code
_entity_poly.pdbx_strand_id
1 'polypeptide(L)'
;MAITWGTIKSLVIFFGPILLPKAINWYRSARAAQNSAQKAPIRPLSTRSLAAVTFLVSTAILLAVYTLPILSPENVFAVTRSNPTTSNNLILSRLATLRPLTPRDDVLHDKFESKASKLLYYKYGPAALIDCPFCNSQDPTTYLIYAAPGAAALHLANAVLLGIATSRSISGPAGAQWRALATYAGLAAAAADMYFLAQWDHVAGNDKARVLSEVTFFHWNLRAYRYLALAGLDLLLAGVLYLSGTNRMFLVAPSASERVDAVAAGLRRTRARLQSAGIIRNTTARDGELRAAEARYWAFEVMTNQEAMESVEVVESMRDAVENRRIDLDAIGQDAESYALNVLQQAIRG
;
A
#
# COMPACT_ATOMS: atom_id res chain seq x y z
N MET A 1 -2.79 0.72 29.82
CA MET A 1 -2.71 2.18 29.61
C MET A 1 -3.51 2.52 28.35
N ALA A 2 -4.56 3.33 28.47
CA ALA A 2 -5.29 3.83 27.31
C ALA A 2 -4.49 4.97 26.67
N ILE A 3 -4.35 4.98 25.35
CA ILE A 3 -3.82 6.14 24.63
C ILE A 3 -4.79 7.29 24.91
N THR A 4 -4.37 8.25 25.72
CA THR A 4 -5.22 9.39 26.05
C THR A 4 -5.32 10.31 24.85
N TRP A 5 -6.47 10.97 24.70
CA TRP A 5 -6.67 11.98 23.65
C TRP A 5 -5.59 13.07 23.66
N GLY A 6 -5.02 13.36 24.84
CA GLY A 6 -3.88 14.26 25.00
C GLY A 6 -2.64 13.80 24.21
N THR A 7 -2.27 12.52 24.28
CA THR A 7 -1.12 11.97 23.54
C THR A 7 -1.33 12.04 22.04
N ILE A 8 -2.55 11.76 21.56
CA ILE A 8 -2.90 11.88 20.14
C ILE A 8 -2.80 13.34 19.69
N LYS A 9 -3.31 14.27 20.49
CA LYS A 9 -3.25 15.71 20.20
C LYS A 9 -1.80 16.21 20.13
N SER A 10 -0.93 15.78 21.05
CA SER A 10 0.50 16.13 21.03
C SER A 10 1.22 15.59 19.79
N LEU A 11 0.95 14.33 19.40
CA LEU A 11 1.50 13.75 18.17
C LEU A 11 1.02 14.49 16.92
N VAL A 12 -0.28 14.83 16.85
CA VAL A 12 -0.85 15.56 15.71
C VAL A 12 -0.33 16.99 15.64
N ILE A 13 -0.14 17.69 16.76
CA ILE A 13 0.43 19.04 16.77
C ILE A 13 1.90 19.02 16.34
N PHE A 14 2.67 18.04 16.80
CA PHE A 14 4.10 17.95 16.49
C PHE A 14 4.37 17.48 15.07
N PHE A 15 3.71 16.40 14.63
CA PHE A 15 3.93 15.81 13.31
C PHE A 15 2.98 16.32 12.23
N GLY A 16 1.85 16.92 12.61
CA GLY A 16 0.84 17.46 11.68
C GLY A 16 1.42 18.43 10.66
N PRO A 17 2.22 19.45 11.05
CA PRO A 17 2.82 20.38 10.09
C PRO A 17 3.71 19.72 9.04
N ILE A 18 4.28 18.54 9.33
CA ILE A 18 5.17 17.80 8.42
C ILE A 18 4.38 16.77 7.60
N LEU A 19 3.44 16.06 8.22
CA LEU A 19 2.67 14.98 7.59
C LEU A 19 1.50 15.50 6.75
N LEU A 20 0.82 16.55 7.22
CA LEU A 20 -0.36 17.11 6.56
C LEU A 20 -0.07 17.61 5.13
N PRO A 21 0.97 18.42 4.85
CA PRO A 21 1.26 18.84 3.47
C PRO A 21 1.65 17.66 2.58
N LYS A 22 2.33 16.63 3.12
CA LYS A 22 2.64 15.41 2.36
C LYS A 22 1.38 14.61 2.04
N ALA A 23 0.48 14.45 3.00
CA ALA A 23 -0.80 13.77 2.81
C ALA A 23 -1.71 14.52 1.82
N ILE A 24 -1.77 15.86 1.91
CA ILE A 24 -2.52 16.71 0.96
C ILE A 24 -1.91 16.60 -0.44
N ASN A 25 -0.58 16.67 -0.58
CA ASN A 25 0.07 16.53 -1.87
C ASN A 25 -0.11 15.13 -2.45
N TRP A 26 -0.10 14.09 -1.62
CA TRP A 26 -0.39 12.71 -2.02
C TRP A 26 -1.85 12.53 -2.45
N TYR A 27 -2.80 13.12 -1.73
CA TYR A 27 -4.21 13.12 -2.12
C TYR A 27 -4.45 13.91 -3.42
N ARG A 28 -3.84 15.10 -3.54
CA ARG A 28 -3.94 15.94 -4.75
C ARG A 28 -3.27 15.28 -5.94
N SER A 29 -2.13 14.61 -5.78
CA SER A 29 -1.49 13.89 -6.88
C SER A 29 -2.28 12.65 -7.29
N ALA A 30 -2.85 11.90 -6.34
CA ALA A 30 -3.76 10.80 -6.62
C ALA A 30 -5.02 11.27 -7.36
N ARG A 31 -5.62 12.38 -6.93
CA ARG A 31 -6.81 12.98 -7.57
C ARG A 31 -6.49 13.60 -8.93
N ALA A 32 -5.35 14.28 -9.07
CA ALA A 32 -4.90 14.84 -10.34
C ALA A 32 -4.60 13.74 -11.36
N ALA A 33 -4.03 12.62 -10.94
CA ALA A 33 -3.81 11.45 -11.79
C ALA A 33 -5.12 10.77 -12.24
N GLN A 34 -6.20 10.90 -11.45
CA GLN A 34 -7.54 10.46 -11.86
C GLN A 34 -8.23 11.44 -12.82
N ASN A 35 -7.93 12.74 -12.72
CA ASN A 35 -8.57 13.81 -13.47
C ASN A 35 -7.81 14.25 -14.73
N SER A 36 -6.54 13.86 -14.90
CA SER A 36 -5.78 14.16 -16.11
C SER A 36 -6.33 13.38 -17.31
N ALA A 37 -6.59 14.08 -18.41
CA ALA A 37 -7.24 13.60 -19.64
C ALA A 37 -6.60 12.38 -20.32
N GLN A 38 -5.38 11.97 -19.93
CA GLN A 38 -4.84 10.63 -20.17
C GLN A 38 -5.19 9.70 -19.00
N LYS A 39 -6.41 9.15 -18.94
CA LYS A 39 -6.67 7.97 -18.12
C LYS A 39 -5.82 6.83 -18.68
N ALA A 40 -4.72 6.49 -18.01
CA ALA A 40 -3.96 5.31 -18.37
C ALA A 40 -4.92 4.11 -18.43
N PRO A 41 -4.90 3.29 -19.50
CA PRO A 41 -5.85 2.21 -19.65
C PRO A 41 -5.73 1.24 -18.47
N ILE A 42 -6.88 0.78 -17.97
CA ILE A 42 -6.94 -0.29 -16.97
C ILE A 42 -6.26 -1.50 -17.59
N ARG A 43 -5.22 -2.00 -16.92
CA ARG A 43 -4.45 -3.16 -17.37
C ARG A 43 -4.66 -4.33 -16.42
N PRO A 44 -4.61 -5.58 -16.92
CA PRO A 44 -4.54 -6.74 -16.04
C PRO A 44 -3.24 -6.70 -15.23
N LEU A 45 -3.26 -7.30 -14.04
CA LEU A 45 -2.05 -7.52 -13.25
C LEU A 45 -1.12 -8.48 -14.00
N SER A 46 0.19 -8.25 -13.89
CA SER A 46 1.16 -9.25 -14.30
C SER A 46 1.00 -10.52 -13.45
N THR A 47 1.31 -11.69 -14.00
CA THR A 47 1.18 -12.97 -13.28
C THR A 47 1.96 -12.98 -11.96
N ARG A 48 3.15 -12.34 -11.92
CA ARG A 48 3.96 -12.21 -10.71
C ARG A 48 3.35 -11.27 -9.68
N SER A 49 2.82 -10.13 -10.13
CA SER A 49 2.07 -9.20 -9.25
C SER A 49 0.83 -9.88 -8.67
N LEU A 50 0.11 -10.66 -9.48
CA LEU A 50 -1.06 -11.40 -9.03
C LEU A 50 -0.66 -12.43 -7.96
N ALA A 51 0.39 -13.21 -8.22
CA ALA A 51 0.93 -14.18 -7.26
C ALA A 51 1.31 -13.52 -5.92
N ALA A 52 1.93 -12.33 -5.97
CA ALA A 52 2.26 -11.57 -4.76
C ALA A 52 1.02 -11.12 -3.99
N VAL A 53 0.00 -10.59 -4.67
CA VAL A 53 -1.27 -10.18 -4.05
C VAL A 53 -1.97 -11.40 -3.44
N THR A 54 -2.07 -12.51 -4.17
CA THR A 54 -2.69 -13.74 -3.65
C THR A 54 -1.92 -14.29 -2.45
N PHE A 55 -0.59 -14.20 -2.45
CA PHE A 55 0.23 -14.66 -1.34
C PHE A 55 0.07 -13.79 -0.09
N LEU A 56 0.00 -12.47 -0.24
CA LEU A 56 -0.31 -11.54 0.87
C LEU A 56 -1.71 -11.80 1.44
N VAL A 57 -2.73 -11.95 0.59
CA VAL A 57 -4.10 -12.25 1.02
C VAL A 57 -4.17 -13.60 1.74
N SER A 58 -3.52 -14.62 1.19
CA SER A 58 -3.48 -15.96 1.81
C SER A 58 -2.77 -15.93 3.16
N THR A 59 -1.67 -15.17 3.28
CA THR A 59 -0.96 -14.99 4.55
C THR A 59 -1.82 -14.24 5.56
N ALA A 60 -2.51 -13.18 5.15
CA ALA A 60 -3.44 -12.46 6.02
C ALA A 60 -4.57 -13.35 6.54
N ILE A 61 -5.15 -14.20 5.68
CA ILE A 61 -6.16 -15.19 6.10
C ILE A 61 -5.56 -16.18 7.10
N LEU A 62 -4.36 -16.69 6.83
CA LEU A 62 -3.67 -17.61 7.73
C LEU A 62 -3.42 -16.97 9.10
N LEU A 63 -2.91 -15.74 9.13
CA LEU A 63 -2.70 -14.97 10.36
C LEU A 63 -4.02 -14.76 11.11
N ALA A 64 -5.11 -14.43 10.40
CA ALA A 64 -6.44 -14.32 11.00
C ALA A 64 -6.92 -15.66 11.58
N VAL A 65 -6.67 -16.79 10.91
CA VAL A 65 -6.98 -18.13 11.42
C VAL A 65 -6.21 -18.42 12.71
N TYR A 66 -4.95 -18.00 12.82
CA TYR A 66 -4.16 -18.15 14.05
C TYR A 66 -4.71 -17.36 15.25
N THR A 67 -5.66 -16.44 15.06
CA THR A 67 -6.36 -15.77 16.16
C THR A 67 -7.42 -16.65 16.83
N LEU A 68 -7.83 -17.75 16.18
CA LEU A 68 -8.86 -18.63 16.70
C LEU A 68 -8.41 -19.30 18.01
N PRO A 69 -9.29 -19.39 19.03
CA PRO A 69 -8.94 -19.99 20.32
C PRO A 69 -8.40 -21.42 20.23
N ILE A 70 -8.88 -22.21 19.26
CA ILE A 70 -8.46 -23.60 19.05
C ILE A 70 -6.99 -23.74 18.62
N LEU A 71 -6.43 -22.69 18.00
CA LEU A 71 -5.02 -22.63 17.59
C LEU A 71 -4.18 -21.80 18.57
N SER A 72 -4.77 -21.36 19.68
CA SER A 72 -4.07 -20.67 20.75
C SER A 72 -3.65 -21.67 21.82
N PRO A 73 -2.51 -21.44 22.51
CA PRO A 73 -2.11 -22.29 23.62
C PRO A 73 -3.21 -22.28 24.70
N GLU A 74 -3.45 -23.43 25.32
CA GLU A 74 -4.47 -23.56 26.35
C GLU A 74 -4.22 -22.58 27.50
N ASN A 75 -5.27 -21.84 27.88
CA ASN A 75 -5.23 -21.00 29.06
C ASN A 75 -5.79 -21.76 30.26
N VAL A 76 -4.91 -22.39 31.04
CA VAL A 76 -5.28 -23.17 32.22
C VAL A 76 -6.22 -22.41 33.16
N PHE A 77 -5.96 -21.14 33.45
CA PHE A 77 -6.81 -20.34 34.35
C PHE A 77 -8.19 -20.05 33.77
N ALA A 78 -8.29 -19.82 32.46
CA ALA A 78 -9.59 -19.62 31.81
C ALA A 78 -10.42 -20.92 31.79
N VAL A 79 -9.76 -22.04 31.46
CA VAL A 79 -10.39 -23.36 31.37
C VAL A 79 -10.87 -23.85 32.74
N THR A 80 -10.05 -23.72 33.78
CA THR A 80 -10.40 -24.12 35.15
C THR A 80 -11.23 -23.08 35.92
N ARG A 81 -11.57 -21.96 35.28
CA ARG A 81 -12.20 -20.76 35.89
C ARG A 81 -11.53 -20.33 37.20
N SER A 82 -10.21 -20.22 37.17
CA SER A 82 -9.37 -19.90 38.33
C SER A 82 -8.88 -18.47 38.29
N ASN A 83 -8.47 -17.97 39.46
CA ASN A 83 -7.91 -16.62 39.65
C ASN A 83 -6.48 -16.73 40.24
N PRO A 84 -5.73 -15.62 40.37
CA PRO A 84 -4.34 -15.65 40.85
C PRO A 84 -4.20 -16.18 42.29
N THR A 85 -5.27 -16.12 43.09
CA THR A 85 -5.30 -16.58 44.49
C THR A 85 -5.72 -18.04 44.66
N THR A 86 -6.14 -18.69 43.57
CA THR A 86 -6.55 -20.11 43.60
C THR A 86 -5.33 -20.99 43.87
N SER A 87 -5.47 -21.98 44.76
CA SER A 87 -4.38 -22.91 45.10
C SER A 87 -4.03 -23.83 43.93
N ASN A 88 -2.75 -24.21 43.81
CA ASN A 88 -2.25 -24.97 42.66
C ASN A 88 -2.89 -26.36 42.58
N ASN A 89 -3.05 -27.02 43.72
CA ASN A 89 -3.73 -28.32 43.82
C ASN A 89 -5.18 -28.25 43.34
N LEU A 90 -5.87 -27.13 43.59
CA LEU A 90 -7.24 -26.91 43.11
C LEU A 90 -7.27 -26.63 41.60
N ILE A 91 -6.28 -25.93 41.06
CA ILE A 91 -6.15 -25.74 39.60
C ILE A 91 -5.93 -27.11 38.93
N LEU A 92 -4.99 -27.90 39.44
CA LEU A 92 -4.65 -29.21 38.88
C LEU A 92 -5.80 -30.22 39.01
N SER A 93 -6.51 -30.24 40.14
CA SER A 93 -7.66 -31.13 40.32
C SER A 93 -8.81 -30.78 39.37
N ARG A 94 -9.09 -29.48 39.15
CA ARG A 94 -10.06 -29.04 38.13
C ARG A 94 -9.61 -29.35 36.71
N LEU A 95 -8.31 -29.26 36.43
CA LEU A 95 -7.78 -29.61 35.11
C LEU A 95 -7.92 -31.11 34.84
N ALA A 96 -7.65 -31.94 35.86
CA ALA A 96 -7.81 -33.40 35.79
C ALA A 96 -9.26 -33.84 35.52
N THR A 97 -10.26 -33.04 35.89
CA THR A 97 -11.68 -33.32 35.54
C THR A 97 -12.01 -33.01 34.09
N LEU A 98 -11.20 -32.20 33.40
CA LEU A 98 -11.45 -31.76 32.02
C LEU A 98 -10.66 -32.59 31.01
N ARG A 99 -9.43 -33.00 31.37
CA ARG A 99 -8.57 -33.84 30.55
C ARG A 99 -7.54 -34.59 31.39
N PRO A 100 -6.95 -35.68 30.89
CA PRO A 100 -5.78 -36.30 31.52
C PRO A 100 -4.64 -35.30 31.70
N LEU A 101 -3.96 -35.40 32.86
CA LEU A 101 -2.80 -34.57 33.17
C LEU A 101 -1.61 -34.98 32.31
N THR A 102 -0.87 -33.97 31.85
CA THR A 102 0.34 -34.13 31.05
C THR A 102 1.57 -33.75 31.88
N PRO A 103 2.79 -34.21 31.52
CA PRO A 103 4.01 -33.81 32.23
C PRO A 103 4.25 -32.29 32.26
N ARG A 104 3.67 -31.56 31.30
CA ARG A 104 3.74 -30.09 31.25
C ARG A 104 2.89 -29.45 32.35
N ASP A 105 1.82 -30.11 32.78
CA ASP A 105 0.94 -29.63 33.85
C ASP A 105 1.62 -29.77 35.22
N ASP A 106 2.44 -30.82 35.41
CA ASP A 106 3.26 -31.00 36.62
C ASP A 106 4.31 -29.88 36.74
N VAL A 107 5.02 -29.58 35.63
CA VAL A 107 5.97 -28.45 35.60
C VAL A 107 5.27 -27.12 35.86
N LEU A 108 4.07 -26.91 35.31
CA LEU A 108 3.29 -25.71 35.59
C LEU A 108 2.87 -25.63 37.06
N HIS A 109 2.49 -26.75 37.67
CA HIS A 109 2.10 -26.81 39.08
C HIS A 109 3.26 -26.33 39.98
N ASP A 110 4.47 -26.83 39.76
CA ASP A 110 5.68 -26.40 40.47
C ASP A 110 5.95 -24.91 40.28
N LYS A 111 5.83 -24.41 39.04
CA LYS A 111 6.06 -22.99 38.72
C LYS A 111 5.02 -22.07 39.35
N PHE A 112 3.79 -22.54 39.59
CA PHE A 112 2.71 -21.74 40.17
C PHE A 112 2.80 -21.56 41.68
N GLU A 113 3.83 -22.08 42.36
CA GLU A 113 3.97 -21.95 43.83
C GLU A 113 3.88 -20.49 44.28
N SER A 114 4.46 -19.56 43.50
CA SER A 114 4.37 -18.13 43.75
C SER A 114 3.24 -17.46 42.97
N LYS A 115 2.51 -16.56 43.65
CA LYS A 115 1.56 -15.64 43.00
C LYS A 115 2.24 -14.81 41.89
N ALA A 116 3.50 -14.41 42.09
CA ALA A 116 4.26 -13.67 41.08
C ALA A 116 4.41 -14.47 39.78
N SER A 117 4.67 -15.78 39.88
CA SER A 117 4.74 -16.66 38.70
C SER A 117 3.40 -16.76 37.97
N LYS A 118 2.28 -16.81 38.69
CA LYS A 118 0.93 -16.78 38.08
C LYS A 118 0.67 -15.48 37.32
N LEU A 119 1.14 -14.35 37.82
CA LEU A 119 1.02 -13.07 37.13
C LEU A 119 1.90 -13.02 35.86
N LEU A 120 3.12 -13.58 35.93
CA LEU A 120 4.00 -13.73 34.78
C LEU A 120 3.42 -14.66 33.71
N TYR A 121 2.69 -15.70 34.11
CA TYR A 121 1.92 -16.56 33.19
C TYR A 121 0.91 -15.76 32.36
N TYR A 122 0.19 -14.80 32.97
CA TYR A 122 -0.75 -13.95 32.23
C TYR A 122 -0.06 -13.05 31.21
N LYS A 123 1.19 -12.64 31.45
CA LYS A 123 1.97 -11.79 30.55
C LYS A 123 2.64 -12.57 29.42
N TYR A 124 3.36 -13.64 29.75
CA TYR A 124 4.24 -14.33 28.80
C TYR A 124 3.71 -15.67 28.30
N GLY A 125 2.68 -16.22 28.95
CA GLY A 125 2.03 -17.46 28.54
C GLY A 125 2.75 -18.74 29.03
N PRO A 126 2.21 -19.93 28.70
CA PRO A 126 2.70 -21.21 29.21
C PRO A 126 4.12 -21.55 28.76
N ALA A 127 4.46 -21.31 27.50
CA ALA A 127 5.77 -21.67 26.95
C ALA A 127 6.92 -20.98 27.70
N ALA A 128 6.78 -19.70 28.03
CA ALA A 128 7.81 -18.97 28.76
C ALA A 128 8.02 -19.46 30.20
N LEU A 129 6.99 -20.05 30.83
CA LEU A 129 7.09 -20.60 32.18
C LEU A 129 7.60 -22.04 32.20
N ILE A 130 7.25 -22.83 31.18
CA ILE A 130 7.59 -24.26 31.10
C ILE A 130 8.96 -24.45 30.46
N ASP A 131 9.19 -23.80 29.31
CA ASP A 131 10.30 -24.12 28.41
C ASP A 131 11.52 -23.20 28.63
N CYS A 132 11.42 -22.16 29.46
CA CYS A 132 12.54 -21.27 29.72
C CYS A 132 13.45 -21.80 30.85
N PRO A 133 14.72 -22.17 30.54
CA PRO A 133 15.61 -22.79 31.54
C PRO A 133 16.24 -21.77 32.50
N PHE A 134 16.33 -20.50 32.11
CA PHE A 134 17.01 -19.44 32.88
C PHE A 134 16.03 -18.41 33.49
N CYS A 135 14.72 -18.58 33.29
CA CYS A 135 13.75 -17.61 33.76
C CYS A 135 13.46 -17.76 35.25
N ASN A 136 13.41 -16.63 35.96
CA ASN A 136 13.18 -16.58 37.41
C ASN A 136 12.10 -15.53 37.75
N SER A 137 11.17 -15.86 38.64
CA SER A 137 10.06 -14.96 39.02
C SER A 137 10.52 -13.68 39.72
N GLN A 138 11.70 -13.68 40.34
CA GLN A 138 12.27 -12.49 40.97
C GLN A 138 12.79 -11.46 39.96
N ASP A 139 13.14 -11.92 38.75
CA ASP A 139 13.58 -11.05 37.66
C ASP A 139 12.71 -11.24 36.41
N PRO A 140 11.61 -10.46 36.29
CA PRO A 140 10.70 -10.50 35.15
C PRO A 140 11.35 -10.23 33.79
N THR A 141 12.55 -9.64 33.76
CA THR A 141 13.25 -9.34 32.51
C THR A 141 13.76 -10.60 31.82
N THR A 142 14.08 -11.65 32.59
CA THR A 142 14.50 -12.95 32.05
C THR A 142 13.43 -13.56 31.13
N TYR A 143 12.16 -13.46 31.51
CA TYR A 143 11.03 -13.90 30.68
C TYR A 143 10.84 -13.04 29.43
N LEU A 144 11.12 -11.73 29.51
CA LEU A 144 11.08 -10.85 28.33
C LEU A 144 12.14 -11.26 27.31
N ILE A 145 13.36 -11.54 27.79
CA ILE A 145 14.49 -11.97 26.94
C ILE A 145 14.16 -13.30 26.24
N TYR A 146 13.47 -14.21 26.93
CA TYR A 146 13.02 -15.47 26.33
C TYR A 146 11.87 -15.27 25.31
N ALA A 147 10.87 -14.45 25.63
CA ALA A 147 9.67 -14.30 24.81
C ALA A 147 9.86 -13.38 23.59
N ALA A 148 10.74 -12.37 23.69
CA ALA A 148 10.92 -11.37 22.65
C ALA A 148 11.42 -11.94 21.30
N PRO A 149 12.39 -12.87 21.24
CA PRO A 149 12.82 -13.47 19.97
C PRO A 149 11.68 -14.14 19.20
N GLY A 150 10.76 -14.83 19.89
CA GLY A 150 9.60 -15.47 19.25
C GLY A 150 8.64 -14.46 18.64
N ALA A 151 8.36 -13.36 19.35
CA ALA A 151 7.57 -12.26 18.81
C ALA A 151 8.29 -11.56 17.63
N ALA A 152 9.61 -11.35 17.74
CA ALA A 152 10.43 -10.68 16.73
C ALA A 152 10.50 -11.49 15.44
N ALA A 153 10.63 -12.82 15.56
CA ALA A 153 10.70 -13.74 14.43
C ALA A 153 9.46 -13.62 13.53
N LEU A 154 8.26 -13.47 14.11
CA LEU A 154 7.04 -13.28 13.34
C LEU A 154 7.05 -11.96 12.56
N HIS A 155 7.50 -10.86 13.18
CA HIS A 155 7.63 -9.58 12.48
C HIS A 155 8.70 -9.60 11.40
N LEU A 156 9.83 -10.28 11.64
CA LEU A 156 10.88 -10.47 10.65
C LEU A 156 10.38 -11.29 9.46
N ALA A 157 9.65 -12.37 9.71
CA ALA A 157 9.02 -13.17 8.66
C ALA A 157 8.05 -12.32 7.82
N ASN A 158 7.21 -11.50 8.47
CA ASN A 158 6.33 -10.58 7.75
C ASN A 158 7.12 -9.52 6.98
N ALA A 159 8.18 -8.94 7.55
CA ALA A 159 9.01 -7.96 6.87
C ALA A 159 9.67 -8.53 5.60
N VAL A 160 10.13 -9.79 5.64
CA VAL A 160 10.63 -10.51 4.47
C VAL A 160 9.53 -10.67 3.42
N LEU A 161 8.33 -11.09 3.82
CA LEU A 161 7.17 -11.19 2.94
C LEU A 161 6.84 -9.86 2.24
N LEU A 162 6.75 -8.76 2.98
CA LEU A 162 6.50 -7.42 2.45
C LEU A 162 7.62 -7.00 1.49
N GLY A 163 8.87 -7.29 1.86
CA GLY A 163 10.05 -7.01 1.05
C GLY A 163 10.04 -7.78 -0.28
N ILE A 164 9.60 -9.03 -0.28
CA ILE A 164 9.44 -9.84 -1.49
C ILE A 164 8.29 -9.25 -2.34
N ALA A 165 7.11 -9.04 -1.75
CA ALA A 165 5.92 -8.57 -2.46
C ALA A 165 6.09 -7.17 -3.09
N THR A 166 6.86 -6.28 -2.47
CA THR A 166 7.16 -4.92 -2.98
C THR A 166 8.44 -4.85 -3.81
N SER A 167 9.09 -5.98 -4.11
CA SER A 167 10.31 -5.99 -4.92
C SER A 167 10.01 -5.67 -6.39
N ARG A 168 10.91 -4.92 -7.03
CA ARG A 168 10.77 -4.54 -8.45
C ARG A 168 10.73 -5.75 -9.39
N SER A 169 11.35 -6.86 -9.02
CA SER A 169 11.36 -8.11 -9.79
C SER A 169 10.02 -8.85 -9.79
N ILE A 170 9.19 -8.65 -8.76
CA ILE A 170 7.91 -9.34 -8.58
C ILE A 170 6.74 -8.44 -8.96
N SER A 171 6.63 -7.27 -8.35
CA SER A 171 5.50 -6.34 -8.54
C SER A 171 5.81 -5.16 -9.46
N GLY A 172 7.01 -5.12 -10.04
CA GLY A 172 7.41 -4.06 -10.96
C GLY A 172 7.54 -2.69 -10.30
N PRO A 173 7.56 -1.61 -11.09
CA PRO A 173 7.60 -0.24 -10.57
C PRO A 173 6.40 0.09 -9.68
N ALA A 174 5.23 -0.48 -9.99
CA ALA A 174 3.98 -0.26 -9.26
C ALA A 174 4.04 -0.74 -7.81
N GLY A 175 4.74 -1.84 -7.53
CA GLY A 175 4.97 -2.28 -6.15
C GLY A 175 6.21 -1.69 -5.50
N ALA A 176 7.26 -1.40 -6.27
CA ALA A 176 8.50 -0.83 -5.76
C ALA A 176 8.31 0.52 -5.05
N GLN A 177 7.37 1.35 -5.51
CA GLN A 177 7.04 2.63 -4.85
C GLN A 177 6.53 2.47 -3.41
N TRP A 178 5.92 1.33 -3.07
CA TRP A 178 5.36 1.06 -1.74
C TRP A 178 6.36 0.46 -0.77
N ARG A 179 7.54 0.03 -1.25
CA ARG A 179 8.54 -0.69 -0.45
C ARG A 179 8.92 0.08 0.81
N ALA A 180 9.27 1.36 0.68
CA ALA A 180 9.68 2.17 1.83
C ALA A 180 8.56 2.30 2.88
N LEU A 181 7.32 2.57 2.42
CA LEU A 181 6.18 2.69 3.32
C LEU A 181 5.86 1.37 4.01
N ALA A 182 5.89 0.26 3.28
CA ALA A 182 5.70 -1.09 3.83
C ALA A 182 6.77 -1.44 4.87
N THR A 183 8.04 -1.11 4.61
CA THR A 183 9.13 -1.29 5.58
C THR A 183 8.91 -0.46 6.84
N TYR A 184 8.56 0.82 6.71
CA TYR A 184 8.30 1.67 7.89
C TYR A 184 7.08 1.19 8.68
N ALA A 185 6.02 0.78 8.00
CA ALA A 185 4.82 0.25 8.64
C ALA A 185 5.11 -1.08 9.39
N GLY A 186 5.86 -2.00 8.76
CA GLY A 186 6.28 -3.25 9.40
C GLY A 186 7.19 -3.01 10.61
N LEU A 187 8.16 -2.09 10.49
CA LEU A 187 9.02 -1.71 11.62
C LEU A 187 8.23 -1.07 12.76
N ALA A 188 7.27 -0.19 12.44
CA ALA A 188 6.41 0.44 13.43
C ALA A 188 5.52 -0.60 14.16
N ALA A 189 4.96 -1.58 13.44
CA ALA A 189 4.20 -2.67 14.03
C ALA A 189 5.05 -3.53 14.97
N ALA A 190 6.28 -3.87 14.55
CA ALA A 190 7.24 -4.61 15.38
C ALA A 190 7.63 -3.83 16.65
N ALA A 191 7.96 -2.54 16.51
CA ALA A 191 8.33 -1.68 17.62
C ALA A 191 7.18 -1.50 18.61
N ALA A 192 5.95 -1.31 18.13
CA ALA A 192 4.77 -1.19 18.98
C ALA A 192 4.50 -2.48 19.76
N ASP A 193 4.55 -3.64 19.11
CA ASP A 193 4.36 -4.93 19.77
C ASP A 193 5.43 -5.20 20.84
N MET A 194 6.71 -4.96 20.53
CA MET A 194 7.80 -5.08 21.50
C MET A 194 7.67 -4.11 22.66
N TYR A 195 7.26 -2.88 22.38
CA TYR A 195 6.99 -1.87 23.41
C TYR A 195 5.89 -2.35 24.36
N PHE A 196 4.76 -2.82 23.84
CA PHE A 196 3.68 -3.35 24.69
C PHE A 196 4.13 -4.58 25.48
N LEU A 197 4.84 -5.52 24.85
CA LEU A 197 5.36 -6.70 25.53
C LEU A 197 6.32 -6.34 26.68
N ALA A 198 7.22 -5.37 26.46
CA ALA A 198 8.17 -4.93 27.47
C ALA A 198 7.47 -4.16 28.61
N GLN A 199 6.68 -3.15 28.25
CA GLN A 199 6.17 -2.14 29.19
C GLN A 199 4.88 -2.52 29.91
N TRP A 200 4.19 -3.58 29.49
CA TRP A 200 2.96 -3.95 30.19
C TRP A 200 3.25 -4.43 31.61
N ASP A 201 2.61 -3.77 32.57
CA ASP A 201 2.68 -4.11 33.99
C ASP A 201 1.78 -5.32 34.27
N HIS A 202 2.40 -6.41 34.72
CA HIS A 202 1.74 -7.68 35.02
C HIS A 202 1.18 -7.79 36.43
N VAL A 203 1.55 -6.85 37.30
CA VAL A 203 1.10 -6.78 38.68
C VAL A 203 -0.11 -5.86 38.78
N ALA A 204 -0.06 -4.68 38.14
CA ALA A 204 -1.16 -3.74 38.17
C ALA A 204 -2.47 -4.36 37.62
N GLY A 205 -3.54 -4.28 38.43
CA GLY A 205 -4.85 -4.85 38.11
C GLY A 205 -4.96 -6.33 38.50
N ASN A 206 -4.15 -7.18 37.88
CA ASN A 206 -4.26 -8.64 38.06
C ASN A 206 -3.91 -9.12 39.47
N ASP A 207 -3.05 -8.43 40.21
CA ASP A 207 -2.70 -8.83 41.58
C ASP A 207 -3.92 -8.81 42.54
N LYS A 208 -4.87 -7.91 42.29
CA LYS A 208 -6.06 -7.76 43.13
C LYS A 208 -7.26 -8.59 42.66
N ALA A 209 -7.15 -9.23 41.49
CA ALA A 209 -8.24 -9.98 40.89
C ALA A 209 -8.69 -11.15 41.79
N ARG A 210 -9.98 -11.19 42.13
CA ARG A 210 -10.61 -12.26 42.92
C ARG A 210 -11.54 -13.13 42.09
N VAL A 211 -12.00 -12.64 40.95
CA VAL A 211 -12.81 -13.40 39.99
C VAL A 211 -12.14 -13.45 38.63
N LEU A 212 -12.49 -14.45 37.82
CA LEU A 212 -11.89 -14.66 36.49
C LEU A 212 -12.10 -13.45 35.57
N SER A 213 -13.26 -12.79 35.63
CA SER A 213 -13.60 -11.65 34.79
C SER A 213 -12.73 -10.40 35.05
N GLU A 214 -12.06 -10.34 36.21
CA GLU A 214 -11.12 -9.26 36.54
C GLU A 214 -9.70 -9.56 36.01
N VAL A 215 -9.42 -10.80 35.62
CA VAL A 215 -8.09 -11.21 35.15
C VAL A 215 -7.91 -10.84 33.69
N THR A 216 -6.88 -10.05 33.42
CA THR A 216 -6.47 -9.70 32.05
C THR A 216 -5.41 -10.68 31.56
N PHE A 217 -5.76 -11.49 30.56
CA PHE A 217 -4.87 -12.45 29.91
C PHE A 217 -4.07 -11.79 28.77
N PHE A 218 -3.06 -11.00 29.16
CA PHE A 218 -2.27 -10.19 28.22
C PHE A 218 -1.62 -10.99 27.11
N HIS A 219 -1.02 -12.16 27.40
CA HIS A 219 -0.36 -13.00 26.40
C HIS A 219 -1.28 -13.34 25.22
N TRP A 220 -2.49 -13.83 25.52
CA TRP A 220 -3.47 -14.23 24.51
C TRP A 220 -4.02 -13.04 23.73
N ASN A 221 -4.32 -11.93 24.43
CA ASN A 221 -4.81 -10.71 23.81
C ASN A 221 -3.76 -10.10 22.87
N LEU A 222 -2.51 -9.95 23.33
CA LEU A 222 -1.42 -9.42 22.53
C LEU A 222 -1.13 -10.31 21.33
N ARG A 223 -1.15 -11.64 21.51
CA ARG A 223 -1.01 -12.61 20.41
C ARG A 223 -2.09 -12.37 19.34
N ALA A 224 -3.35 -12.24 19.74
CA ALA A 224 -4.44 -11.98 18.79
C ALA A 224 -4.27 -10.64 18.07
N TYR A 225 -3.96 -9.57 18.80
CA TYR A 225 -3.72 -8.25 18.20
C TYR A 225 -2.52 -8.24 17.25
N ARG A 226 -1.44 -8.96 17.58
CA ARG A 226 -0.25 -9.10 16.72
C ARG A 226 -0.62 -9.71 15.37
N TYR A 227 -1.33 -10.85 15.39
CA TYR A 227 -1.76 -11.50 14.15
C TYR A 227 -2.74 -10.64 13.34
N LEU A 228 -3.71 -9.99 14.00
CA LEU A 228 -4.65 -9.09 13.32
C LEU A 228 -3.96 -7.86 12.72
N ALA A 229 -3.00 -7.27 13.43
CA ALA A 229 -2.25 -6.11 12.94
C ALA A 229 -1.43 -6.46 11.69
N LEU A 230 -0.74 -7.61 11.71
CA LEU A 230 0.03 -8.10 10.56
C LEU A 230 -0.89 -8.46 9.39
N ALA A 231 -2.00 -9.16 9.65
CA ALA A 231 -3.00 -9.48 8.62
C ALA A 231 -3.59 -8.21 7.98
N GLY A 232 -3.92 -7.21 8.79
CA GLY A 232 -4.41 -5.93 8.31
C GLY A 232 -3.38 -5.21 7.43
N LEU A 233 -2.11 -5.21 7.84
CA LEU A 233 -1.02 -4.62 7.07
C LEU A 233 -0.82 -5.34 5.72
N ASP A 234 -0.87 -6.67 5.70
CA ASP A 234 -0.77 -7.47 4.47
C ASP A 234 -1.94 -7.23 3.53
N LEU A 235 -3.17 -7.14 4.04
CA LEU A 235 -4.36 -6.82 3.25
C LEU A 235 -4.31 -5.40 2.67
N LEU A 236 -3.88 -4.43 3.47
CA LEU A 236 -3.70 -3.05 3.01
C LEU A 236 -2.66 -3.00 1.89
N LEU A 237 -1.53 -3.69 2.06
CA LEU A 237 -0.50 -3.77 1.03
C LEU A 237 -1.01 -4.47 -0.23
N ALA A 238 -1.70 -5.60 -0.10
CA ALA A 238 -2.32 -6.31 -1.21
C ALA A 238 -3.29 -5.40 -1.99
N GLY A 239 -4.10 -4.62 -1.28
CA GLY A 239 -5.02 -3.65 -1.85
C GLY A 239 -4.31 -2.55 -2.66
N VAL A 240 -3.28 -1.91 -2.09
CA VAL A 240 -2.55 -0.86 -2.83
C VAL A 240 -1.73 -1.41 -4.00
N LEU A 241 -1.19 -2.63 -3.89
CA LEU A 241 -0.52 -3.33 -5.00
C LEU A 241 -1.49 -3.64 -6.14
N TYR A 242 -2.70 -4.10 -5.82
CA TYR A 242 -3.74 -4.35 -6.81
C TYR A 242 -4.16 -3.05 -7.51
N LEU A 243 -4.43 -1.99 -6.75
CA LEU A 243 -4.87 -0.70 -7.32
C LEU A 243 -3.80 -0.04 -8.20
N SER A 244 -2.54 -0.05 -7.75
CA SER A 244 -1.40 0.49 -8.50
C SER A 244 -1.00 -0.38 -9.69
N GLY A 245 -1.07 -1.71 -9.55
CA GLY A 245 -0.81 -2.65 -10.63
C GLY A 245 -1.82 -2.54 -11.77
N THR A 246 -3.11 -2.36 -11.46
CA THR A 246 -4.19 -2.24 -12.46
C THR A 246 -4.36 -0.85 -13.07
N ASN A 247 -3.53 0.13 -12.70
CA ASN A 247 -3.67 1.54 -13.09
C ASN A 247 -5.00 2.18 -12.62
N ARG A 248 -5.66 1.64 -11.59
CA ARG A 248 -6.91 2.20 -11.04
C ARG A 248 -6.67 3.36 -10.10
N MET A 249 -5.55 3.33 -9.36
CA MET A 249 -5.13 4.39 -8.44
C MET A 249 -3.60 4.33 -8.29
N PHE A 250 -2.97 5.44 -7.87
CA PHE A 250 -1.51 5.49 -7.62
C PHE A 250 -0.67 5.15 -8.85
N LEU A 251 -0.96 5.84 -9.95
CA LEU A 251 -0.23 5.74 -11.21
C LEU A 251 1.24 6.06 -10.99
N VAL A 252 2.11 5.17 -11.45
CA VAL A 252 3.55 5.38 -11.44
C VAL A 252 3.88 6.38 -12.53
N ALA A 253 4.44 7.53 -12.15
CA ALA A 253 4.96 8.49 -13.11
C ALA A 253 6.14 7.86 -13.87
N PRO A 254 6.22 8.02 -15.21
CA PRO A 254 7.36 7.55 -15.98
C PRO A 254 8.64 8.23 -15.48
N SER A 255 9.70 7.45 -15.38
CA SER A 255 11.02 7.94 -14.97
C SER A 255 11.56 8.99 -15.95
N ALA A 256 12.50 9.83 -15.50
CA ALA A 256 13.10 10.85 -16.35
C ALA A 256 13.73 10.25 -17.63
N SER A 257 14.39 9.09 -17.51
CA SER A 257 14.91 8.35 -18.66
C SER A 257 13.82 7.88 -19.60
N GLU A 258 12.73 7.28 -19.09
CA GLU A 258 11.60 6.84 -19.93
C GLU A 258 10.92 8.02 -20.64
N ARG A 259 10.87 9.19 -20.00
CA ARG A 259 10.36 10.42 -20.62
C ARG A 259 11.27 10.89 -21.74
N VAL A 260 12.59 10.89 -21.53
CA VAL A 260 13.57 11.24 -22.56
C VAL A 260 13.50 10.25 -23.73
N ASP A 261 13.41 8.96 -23.45
CA ASP A 261 13.28 7.92 -24.48
C ASP A 261 12.00 8.06 -25.29
N ALA A 262 10.88 8.39 -24.65
CA ALA A 262 9.61 8.65 -25.33
C ALA A 262 9.70 9.88 -26.25
N VAL A 263 10.32 10.96 -25.78
CA VAL A 263 10.55 12.17 -26.60
C VAL A 263 11.50 11.86 -27.76
N ALA A 264 12.60 11.14 -27.51
CA ALA A 264 13.55 10.74 -28.54
C ALA A 264 12.93 9.80 -29.59
N ALA A 265 12.05 8.89 -29.16
CA ALA A 265 11.28 8.05 -30.08
C ALA A 265 10.27 8.87 -30.92
N GLY A 266 9.60 9.84 -30.31
CA GLY A 266 8.75 10.79 -31.00
C GLY A 266 9.52 11.61 -32.04
N LEU A 267 10.65 12.19 -31.65
CA LEU A 267 11.52 12.97 -32.52
C LEU A 267 12.03 12.15 -33.71
N ARG A 268 12.43 10.89 -33.48
CA ARG A 268 12.83 9.98 -34.56
C ARG A 268 11.71 9.74 -35.57
N ARG A 269 10.46 9.56 -35.12
CA ARG A 269 9.30 9.41 -36.01
C ARG A 269 9.03 10.68 -36.82
N THR A 270 9.07 11.83 -36.17
CA THR A 270 8.86 13.13 -36.85
C THR A 270 9.97 13.41 -37.86
N ARG A 271 11.23 13.16 -37.50
CA ARG A 271 12.37 13.29 -38.41
C ARG A 271 12.21 12.40 -39.64
N ALA A 272 11.82 11.13 -39.46
CA ALA A 272 11.60 10.22 -40.58
C ALA A 272 10.50 10.74 -41.53
N ARG A 273 9.40 11.28 -40.99
CA ARG A 273 8.32 11.90 -41.78
C ARG A 273 8.78 13.16 -42.52
N LEU A 274 9.56 14.02 -41.88
CA LEU A 274 10.12 15.21 -42.51
C LEU A 274 11.11 14.85 -43.62
N GLN A 275 11.94 13.84 -43.39
CA GLN A 275 12.85 13.32 -44.42
C GLN A 275 12.07 12.73 -45.60
N SER A 276 11.04 11.92 -45.37
CA SER A 276 10.22 11.38 -46.45
C SER A 276 9.49 12.49 -47.21
N ALA A 277 8.92 13.48 -46.51
CA ALA A 277 8.28 14.63 -47.14
C ALA A 277 9.27 15.46 -47.96
N GLY A 278 10.48 15.67 -47.43
CA GLY A 278 11.57 16.35 -48.13
C GLY A 278 12.01 15.62 -49.39
N ILE A 279 12.14 14.28 -49.33
CA ILE A 279 12.46 13.45 -50.50
C ILE A 279 11.35 13.58 -51.54
N ILE A 280 10.08 13.38 -51.16
CA ILE A 280 8.93 13.50 -52.07
C ILE A 280 8.94 14.87 -52.74
N ARG A 281 9.04 15.95 -51.97
CA ARG A 281 9.05 17.31 -52.51
C ARG A 281 10.23 17.57 -53.44
N ASN A 282 11.40 17.05 -53.11
CA ASN A 282 12.58 17.18 -53.97
C ASN A 282 12.42 16.39 -55.28
N THR A 283 11.88 15.17 -55.21
CA THR A 283 11.60 14.33 -56.38
C THR A 283 10.55 14.97 -57.29
N THR A 284 9.43 15.44 -56.74
CA THR A 284 8.40 16.18 -57.48
C THR A 284 8.96 17.45 -58.13
N ALA A 285 9.80 18.20 -57.41
CA ALA A 285 10.41 19.42 -57.94
C ALA A 285 11.43 19.15 -59.05
N ARG A 286 12.02 17.95 -59.13
CA ARG A 286 13.01 17.57 -60.16
C ARG A 286 12.36 16.93 -61.39
N ASP A 287 11.27 16.20 -61.22
CA ASP A 287 10.54 15.53 -62.30
C ASP A 287 9.54 16.46 -63.00
N GLY A 288 9.51 16.44 -64.33
CA GLY A 288 8.64 17.30 -65.13
C GLY A 288 7.15 16.97 -65.01
N GLU A 289 6.81 15.68 -65.04
CA GLU A 289 5.43 15.20 -65.02
C GLU A 289 4.81 15.35 -63.63
N LEU A 290 5.56 15.00 -62.58
CA LEU A 290 5.10 15.13 -61.20
C LEU A 290 4.84 16.59 -60.82
N ARG A 291 5.70 17.51 -61.25
CA ARG A 291 5.50 18.95 -61.01
C ARG A 291 4.25 19.48 -61.70
N ALA A 292 3.98 19.04 -62.94
CA ALA A 292 2.76 19.43 -63.66
C ALA A 292 1.50 18.80 -63.04
N ALA A 293 1.58 17.59 -62.50
CA ALA A 293 0.50 16.96 -61.74
C ALA A 293 0.22 17.71 -60.43
N GLU A 294 1.26 18.09 -59.67
CA GLU A 294 1.13 18.90 -58.45
C GLU A 294 0.47 20.25 -58.74
N ALA A 295 0.92 20.97 -59.79
CA ALA A 295 0.33 22.25 -60.18
C ALA A 295 -1.16 22.12 -60.57
N ARG A 296 -1.53 21.05 -61.30
CA ARG A 296 -2.93 20.77 -61.65
C ARG A 296 -3.78 20.46 -60.42
N TYR A 297 -3.26 19.67 -59.48
CA TYR A 297 -3.94 19.37 -58.23
C TYR A 297 -4.23 20.65 -57.45
N TRP A 298 -3.23 21.51 -57.24
CA TRP A 298 -3.43 22.75 -56.49
C TRP A 298 -4.36 23.73 -57.21
N ALA A 299 -4.28 23.83 -58.54
CA ALA A 299 -5.22 24.65 -59.31
C ALA A 299 -6.66 24.14 -59.16
N PHE A 300 -6.86 22.82 -59.23
CA PHE A 300 -8.17 22.19 -59.04
C PHE A 300 -8.71 22.40 -57.61
N GLU A 301 -7.86 22.24 -56.59
CA GLU A 301 -8.22 22.44 -55.18
C GLU A 301 -8.64 23.89 -54.91
N VAL A 302 -7.94 24.87 -55.50
CA VAL A 302 -8.31 26.29 -55.39
C VAL A 302 -9.67 26.55 -56.03
N MET A 303 -9.90 26.05 -57.25
CA MET A 303 -11.20 26.24 -57.91
C MET A 303 -12.32 25.54 -57.15
N THR A 304 -12.12 24.30 -56.70
CA THR A 304 -13.12 23.54 -55.94
C THR A 304 -13.46 24.23 -54.62
N ASN A 305 -12.45 24.75 -53.90
CA ASN A 305 -12.71 25.51 -52.68
C ASN A 305 -13.42 26.84 -52.96
N GLN A 306 -13.09 27.52 -54.06
CA GLN A 306 -13.79 28.75 -54.47
C GLN A 306 -15.25 28.45 -54.80
N GLU A 307 -15.53 27.43 -55.61
CA GLU A 307 -16.90 27.00 -55.95
C GLU A 307 -17.69 26.60 -54.69
N ALA A 308 -17.05 25.89 -53.75
CA ALA A 308 -17.66 25.54 -52.47
C ALA A 308 -17.98 26.80 -51.63
N MET A 309 -17.09 27.78 -51.60
CA MET A 309 -17.28 29.06 -50.89
C MET A 309 -18.27 30.01 -51.59
N GLU A 310 -18.54 29.82 -52.88
CA GLU A 310 -19.55 30.57 -53.63
C GLU A 310 -20.96 29.96 -53.51
N SER A 311 -21.06 28.71 -53.07
CA SER A 311 -22.35 28.06 -52.88
C SER A 311 -23.15 28.70 -51.73
N VAL A 312 -24.39 29.08 -52.03
CA VAL A 312 -25.28 29.78 -51.10
C VAL A 312 -25.49 28.98 -49.81
N GLU A 313 -25.60 27.65 -49.93
CA GLU A 313 -25.78 26.74 -48.79
C GLU A 313 -24.60 26.75 -47.82
N VAL A 314 -23.35 26.76 -48.31
CA VAL A 314 -22.15 26.78 -47.46
C VAL A 314 -21.98 28.15 -46.80
N VAL A 315 -22.23 29.23 -47.54
CA VAL A 315 -22.16 30.60 -46.99
C VAL A 315 -23.23 30.82 -45.92
N GLU A 316 -24.47 30.36 -46.16
CA GLU A 316 -25.55 30.44 -45.18
C GLU A 316 -25.27 29.56 -43.95
N SER A 317 -24.75 28.35 -44.14
CA SER A 317 -24.36 27.48 -43.03
C SER A 317 -23.20 28.05 -42.20
N MET A 318 -22.21 28.69 -42.84
CA MET A 318 -21.11 29.36 -42.13
C MET A 318 -21.63 30.58 -41.37
N ARG A 319 -22.50 31.38 -42.00
CA ARG A 319 -23.13 32.54 -41.38
C ARG A 319 -24.01 32.13 -40.19
N ASP A 320 -24.82 31.09 -40.32
CA ASP A 320 -25.63 30.53 -39.22
C ASP A 320 -24.76 30.03 -38.06
N ALA A 321 -23.63 29.38 -38.36
CA ALA A 321 -22.71 28.89 -37.35
C ALA A 321 -22.02 30.01 -36.54
N VAL A 322 -21.73 31.14 -37.19
CA VAL A 322 -21.14 32.34 -36.57
C VAL A 322 -22.21 33.15 -35.82
N GLU A 323 -23.36 33.41 -36.42
CA GLU A 323 -24.47 34.18 -35.81
C GLU A 323 -25.04 33.45 -34.58
N ASN A 324 -25.18 32.12 -34.63
CA ASN A 324 -25.67 31.31 -33.51
C ASN A 324 -24.58 30.93 -32.50
N ARG A 325 -23.37 31.51 -32.58
CA ARG A 325 -22.21 31.23 -31.70
C ARG A 325 -21.90 29.74 -31.53
N ARG A 326 -22.16 28.92 -32.56
CA ARG A 326 -21.71 27.52 -32.59
C ARG A 326 -20.21 27.42 -32.87
N ILE A 327 -19.64 28.46 -33.47
CA ILE A 327 -18.22 28.62 -33.75
C ILE A 327 -17.80 30.01 -33.23
N ASP A 328 -16.82 30.04 -32.34
CA ASP A 328 -16.24 31.27 -31.78
C ASP A 328 -14.98 31.63 -32.58
N LEU A 329 -15.09 32.66 -33.43
CA LEU A 329 -14.01 33.11 -34.32
C LEU A 329 -12.83 33.71 -33.54
N ASP A 330 -13.09 34.34 -32.38
CA ASP A 330 -12.04 34.91 -31.54
C ASP A 330 -11.26 33.79 -30.83
N ALA A 331 -11.96 32.75 -30.37
CA ALA A 331 -11.33 31.56 -29.82
C ALA A 331 -10.47 30.83 -30.87
N ILE A 332 -10.96 30.70 -32.11
CA ILE A 332 -10.19 30.11 -33.21
C ILE A 332 -8.96 30.96 -33.54
N GLY A 333 -9.09 32.30 -33.55
CA GLY A 333 -7.98 33.21 -33.76
C GLY A 333 -6.89 33.05 -32.70
N GLN A 334 -7.28 32.98 -31.43
CA GLN A 334 -6.37 32.76 -30.31
C GLN A 334 -5.72 31.36 -30.35
N ASP A 335 -6.47 30.33 -30.73
CA ASP A 335 -5.92 28.97 -30.89
C ASP A 335 -4.93 28.90 -32.05
N ALA A 336 -5.19 29.58 -33.16
CA ALA A 336 -4.27 29.66 -34.30
C ALA A 336 -2.97 30.40 -33.94
N GLU A 337 -3.08 31.51 -33.21
CA GLU A 337 -1.93 32.29 -32.72
C GLU A 337 -1.11 31.48 -31.70
N SER A 338 -1.77 30.82 -30.76
CA SER A 338 -1.17 29.87 -29.81
C SER A 338 -0.45 28.74 -30.53
N TYR A 339 -1.07 28.13 -31.54
CA TYR A 339 -0.47 27.07 -32.34
C TYR A 339 0.79 27.56 -33.06
N ALA A 340 0.72 28.71 -33.74
CA ALA A 340 1.85 29.31 -34.43
C ALA A 340 3.01 29.62 -33.47
N LEU A 341 2.72 30.21 -32.30
CA LEU A 341 3.71 30.49 -31.26
C LEU A 341 4.33 29.21 -30.69
N ASN A 342 3.55 28.15 -30.49
CA ASN A 342 4.03 26.86 -30.00
C ASN A 342 4.94 26.15 -31.02
N VAL A 343 4.59 26.19 -32.31
CA VAL A 343 5.42 25.65 -33.39
C VAL A 343 6.75 26.43 -33.49
N LEU A 344 6.71 27.76 -33.40
CA LEU A 344 7.91 28.60 -33.38
C LEU A 344 8.78 28.36 -32.13
N GLN A 345 8.17 28.25 -30.94
CA GLN A 345 8.91 27.96 -29.71
C GLN A 345 9.53 26.56 -29.71
N GLN A 346 8.86 25.55 -30.28
CA GLN A 346 9.44 24.22 -30.46
C GLN A 346 10.61 24.21 -31.44
N ALA A 347 10.57 25.05 -32.48
CA ALA A 347 11.66 25.19 -33.44
C ALA A 347 12.89 25.94 -32.86
N ILE A 348 12.69 26.81 -31.87
CA ILE A 348 13.76 27.60 -31.23
C ILE A 348 14.40 26.87 -30.03
N ARG A 349 13.68 25.94 -29.39
CA ARG A 349 14.13 25.20 -28.18
C ARG A 349 14.60 23.76 -28.43
N GLY A 350 14.55 23.28 -29.67
CA GLY A 350 15.23 22.05 -30.11
C GLY A 350 16.56 22.39 -30.76
#